data_AF-A6WGM9-F1
#
_entry.id   AF-A6WGM9-F1
#
_cell.length_a   1.000
_cell.length_b   1.000
_cell.length_c   1.000
_cell.angle_alpha   90.00
_cell.angle_beta   90.00
_cell.angle_gamma   90.00
#
_symmetry.space_group_name_H-M   'P 1'
#
loop_
_entity.id
_entity.type
_entity.pdbx_description
1 polymer ?
#
loop_
_entity_poly.entity_id
_entity_poly.type
_entity_poly.pdbx_seq_one_letter_code
_entity_poly.pdbx_strand_id
1 'polypeptide(L)'
;MNDTTEALEATPADETEATDAPSADEAPKRGTSKSRLEEEGDIAADYLEELLDIVDLDGDIDIDIENGRASVAIVADEPGTPALSRLVGPDGEVLEALQELTRLAVQAQTGDRTRLMLDVAGHRLTKRGALVRLAGEVVARVRTSGAAERLDPMPAFERKVVHDAVAAAGLLSESEGEEPHRRVVVLPAALDPQESSD
;
A
#
# COMPACT_ATOMS: atom_id res chain seq x y z
N MET A 1 -68.81 29.72 -39.13
CA MET A 1 -68.62 28.25 -39.13
C MET A 1 -67.53 27.94 -40.14
N ASN A 2 -66.46 27.30 -39.64
CA ASN A 2 -65.26 26.80 -40.34
C ASN A 2 -64.39 27.88 -41.03
N ASP A 3 -63.06 27.78 -41.13
CA ASP A 3 -62.09 26.73 -40.81
C ASP A 3 -60.67 27.36 -40.81
N THR A 4 -59.76 26.75 -40.05
CA THR A 4 -58.32 26.52 -40.34
C THR A 4 -57.45 27.58 -41.03
N THR A 5 -56.33 28.01 -40.40
CA THR A 5 -54.97 27.87 -40.97
C THR A 5 -53.85 27.99 -39.91
N GLU A 6 -52.92 27.04 -39.98
CA GLU A 6 -51.61 26.91 -39.33
C GLU A 6 -50.56 27.88 -39.94
N ALA A 7 -49.59 28.31 -39.12
CA ALA A 7 -48.14 28.43 -39.44
C ALA A 7 -47.48 29.44 -38.48
N LEU A 8 -46.41 29.03 -37.79
CA LEU A 8 -45.38 29.95 -37.26
C LEU A 8 -44.02 29.26 -37.28
N GLU A 9 -43.09 29.98 -37.91
CA GLU A 9 -41.77 29.58 -38.40
C GLU A 9 -40.69 29.58 -37.31
N ALA A 10 -39.60 28.87 -37.64
CA ALA A 10 -38.32 28.85 -36.95
C ALA A 10 -37.57 30.19 -37.04
N THR A 11 -36.73 30.50 -36.05
CA THR A 11 -35.57 31.40 -36.21
C THR A 11 -34.34 30.88 -35.43
N PRO A 12 -33.12 31.05 -35.97
CA PRO A 12 -31.88 30.47 -35.45
C PRO A 12 -31.13 31.41 -34.50
N ALA A 13 -30.17 30.82 -33.78
CA ALA A 13 -29.30 31.49 -32.81
C ALA A 13 -28.16 32.29 -33.46
N ASP A 14 -27.75 33.29 -32.69
CA ASP A 14 -26.98 34.50 -32.93
C ASP A 14 -25.44 34.29 -33.06
N GLU A 15 -24.81 35.11 -33.90
CA GLU A 15 -23.35 35.32 -33.97
C GLU A 15 -23.01 36.66 -33.30
N THR A 16 -21.98 36.74 -32.46
CA THR A 16 -21.10 37.93 -32.39
C THR A 16 -19.74 37.61 -31.75
N GLU A 17 -18.70 38.20 -32.34
CA GLU A 17 -17.27 38.06 -32.07
C GLU A 17 -16.75 38.86 -30.85
N ALA A 18 -15.71 38.28 -30.22
CA ALA A 18 -14.46 38.84 -29.67
C ALA A 18 -14.38 40.25 -29.03
N THR A 19 -13.87 40.30 -27.79
CA THR A 19 -12.88 41.31 -27.34
C THR A 19 -12.00 40.79 -26.19
N ASP A 20 -10.68 40.84 -26.45
CA ASP A 20 -9.52 41.25 -25.63
C ASP A 20 -9.33 40.80 -24.15
N ALA A 21 -8.08 40.44 -23.84
CA ALA A 21 -7.56 39.79 -22.61
C ALA A 21 -7.27 40.79 -21.45
N PRO A 22 -6.46 40.45 -20.42
CA PRO A 22 -6.50 39.37 -19.43
C PRO A 22 -6.68 39.92 -17.99
N SER A 23 -7.09 39.12 -17.00
CA SER A 23 -6.73 39.43 -15.59
C SER A 23 -6.58 38.19 -14.74
N ALA A 24 -5.50 38.24 -13.97
CA ALA A 24 -4.93 37.27 -13.06
C ALA A 24 -5.92 36.67 -12.05
N ASP A 25 -5.83 35.35 -11.88
CA ASP A 25 -5.88 34.73 -10.56
C ASP A 25 -4.78 33.67 -10.51
N GLU A 26 -3.58 34.09 -10.08
CA GLU A 26 -2.44 33.22 -9.79
C GLU A 26 -2.73 32.44 -8.50
N ALA A 27 -3.23 31.21 -8.64
CA ALA A 27 -3.14 30.21 -7.59
C ALA A 27 -1.67 29.75 -7.43
N PRO A 28 -1.19 29.46 -6.20
CA PRO A 28 0.22 29.19 -5.96
C PRO A 28 0.62 27.89 -6.66
N LYS A 29 1.79 27.93 -7.32
CA LYS A 29 2.32 26.82 -8.13
C LYS A 29 2.59 25.59 -7.25
N ARG A 30 1.64 24.64 -7.20
CA ARG A 30 1.92 23.28 -6.70
C ARG A 30 3.02 22.69 -7.55
N GLY A 31 4.13 22.31 -6.91
CA GLY A 31 5.26 21.66 -7.56
C GLY A 31 4.84 20.41 -8.34
N THR A 32 5.74 19.94 -9.21
CA THR A 32 5.58 18.67 -9.93
C THR A 32 5.27 17.50 -8.98
N SER A 33 4.68 16.41 -9.48
CA SER A 33 4.45 15.22 -8.64
C SER A 33 5.73 14.69 -8.00
N LYS A 34 6.88 14.85 -8.67
CA LYS A 34 8.19 14.44 -8.13
C LYS A 34 8.61 15.31 -6.95
N SER A 35 8.56 16.63 -7.11
CA SER A 35 8.99 17.55 -6.04
C SER A 35 8.15 17.41 -4.77
N ARG A 36 6.86 17.07 -4.90
CA ARG A 36 6.02 16.76 -3.73
C ARG A 36 6.43 15.48 -3.01
N LEU A 37 6.82 14.44 -3.75
CA LEU A 37 7.30 13.20 -3.15
C LEU A 37 8.68 13.36 -2.48
N GLU A 38 9.53 14.22 -3.04
CA GLU A 38 10.81 14.61 -2.42
C GLU A 38 10.53 15.34 -1.09
N GLU A 39 9.66 16.35 -1.09
CA GLU A 39 9.24 17.08 0.11
C GLU A 39 8.60 16.16 1.17
N GLU A 40 7.73 15.22 0.77
CA GLU A 40 7.18 14.21 1.70
C GLU A 40 8.26 13.32 2.32
N GLY A 41 9.30 12.97 1.55
CA GLY A 41 10.43 12.17 2.00
C GLY A 41 11.31 12.94 3.00
N ASP A 42 11.64 14.19 2.69
CA ASP A 42 12.46 15.05 3.55
C ASP A 42 11.79 15.26 4.92
N ILE A 43 10.50 15.62 4.94
CA ILE A 43 9.74 15.83 6.19
C ILE A 43 9.69 14.54 7.03
N ALA A 44 9.55 13.40 6.37
CA ALA A 44 9.52 12.11 7.06
C ALA A 44 10.89 11.73 7.63
N ALA A 45 11.98 12.01 6.89
CA ALA A 45 13.34 11.80 7.36
C ALA A 45 13.63 12.68 8.58
N ASP A 46 13.32 13.98 8.52
CA ASP A 46 13.50 14.90 9.65
C ASP A 46 12.79 14.40 10.92
N TYR A 47 11.53 13.94 10.78
CA TYR A 47 10.76 13.39 11.89
C TYR A 47 11.39 12.13 12.50
N LEU A 48 11.92 11.24 11.65
CA LEU A 48 12.54 10.00 12.07
C LEU A 48 13.93 10.22 12.65
N GLU A 49 14.70 11.18 12.13
CA GLU A 49 15.99 11.59 12.66
C GLU A 49 15.84 12.14 14.09
N GLU A 50 14.91 13.06 14.30
CA GLU A 50 14.61 13.59 15.64
C GLU A 50 14.16 12.48 16.60
N LEU A 51 13.39 11.50 16.12
CA LEU A 51 13.02 10.34 16.92
C LEU A 51 14.26 9.51 17.31
N LEU A 52 15.13 9.17 16.36
CA LEU A 52 16.34 8.37 16.58
C LEU A 52 17.26 9.03 17.62
N ASP A 53 17.43 10.35 17.53
CA ASP A 53 18.18 11.15 18.50
C ASP A 53 17.58 11.04 19.91
N ILE A 54 16.25 11.15 20.04
CA ILE A 54 15.57 11.07 21.34
C ILE A 54 15.73 9.67 21.96
N VAL A 55 15.71 8.62 21.14
CA VAL A 55 15.81 7.23 21.62
C VAL A 55 17.24 6.69 21.68
N ASP A 56 18.24 7.51 21.35
CA ASP A 56 19.67 7.18 21.35
C ASP A 56 19.95 5.91 20.53
N LEU A 57 19.47 5.91 19.28
CA LEU A 57 19.65 4.82 18.33
C LEU A 57 20.41 5.31 17.09
N ASP A 58 21.55 4.68 16.82
CA ASP A 58 22.30 4.89 15.59
C ASP A 58 21.57 4.26 14.39
N GLY A 59 21.48 5.00 13.30
CA GLY A 59 20.92 4.53 12.04
C GLY A 59 20.92 5.62 10.96
N ASP A 60 21.35 5.23 9.77
CA ASP A 60 21.28 6.07 8.57
C ASP A 60 19.85 6.07 7.99
N ILE A 61 19.42 7.22 7.47
CA ILE A 61 18.13 7.37 6.80
C ILE A 61 18.33 7.51 5.28
N ASP A 62 17.77 6.57 4.55
CA ASP A 62 17.71 6.61 3.08
C ASP A 62 16.32 7.06 2.61
N ILE A 63 16.28 7.99 1.65
CA ILE A 63 15.04 8.50 1.04
C ILE A 63 15.02 8.11 -0.44
N ASP A 64 13.92 7.50 -0.87
CA ASP A 64 13.70 7.04 -2.24
C ASP A 64 12.28 7.34 -2.72
N ILE A 65 12.10 7.23 -4.05
CA ILE A 65 10.76 7.27 -4.67
C ILE A 65 10.50 5.94 -5.37
N GLU A 66 9.57 5.17 -4.82
CA GLU A 66 9.20 3.87 -5.35
C GLU A 66 7.73 3.82 -5.72
N ASN A 67 7.40 3.34 -6.93
CA ASN A 67 6.00 3.10 -7.33
C ASN A 67 5.08 4.35 -7.16
N GLY A 68 5.63 5.55 -7.36
CA GLY A 68 4.88 6.81 -7.26
C GLY A 68 4.51 7.21 -5.82
N ARG A 69 5.31 6.80 -4.83
CA ARG A 69 5.22 7.23 -3.42
C ARG A 69 6.63 7.44 -2.86
N ALA A 70 6.76 8.29 -1.85
CA ALA A 70 7.96 8.40 -1.06
C ALA A 70 8.20 7.09 -0.28
N SER A 71 9.46 6.72 -0.12
CA SER A 71 9.92 5.58 0.65
C SER A 71 11.07 6.04 1.53
N VAL A 72 11.02 5.73 2.81
CA VAL A 72 12.08 6.04 3.77
C VAL A 72 12.52 4.74 4.42
N ALA A 73 13.82 4.53 4.53
CA ALA A 73 14.40 3.36 5.16
C ALA A 73 15.40 3.78 6.25
N ILE A 74 15.27 3.18 7.44
CA ILE A 74 16.29 3.29 8.48
C ILE A 74 17.21 2.08 8.37
N VAL A 75 18.48 2.33 8.07
CA VAL A 75 19.52 1.32 7.86
C VAL A 75 20.47 1.35 9.05
N ALA A 76 20.97 0.18 9.47
CA ALA A 76 21.97 0.13 10.53
C ALA A 76 23.34 0.54 9.98
N ASP A 77 24.03 1.41 10.69
CA ASP A 77 25.41 1.82 10.39
C ASP A 77 26.37 0.61 10.32
N GLU A 78 26.11 -0.39 11.16
CA GLU A 78 26.84 -1.65 11.18
C GLU A 78 25.90 -2.87 10.98
N PRO A 79 26.27 -3.82 10.10
CA PRO A 79 25.52 -5.05 9.93
C PRO A 79 25.44 -5.85 11.23
N GLY A 80 24.22 -6.19 11.65
CA GLY A 80 23.99 -7.02 12.83
C GLY A 80 23.79 -6.25 14.14
N THR A 81 23.72 -4.91 14.08
CA THR A 81 23.35 -4.08 15.24
C THR A 81 21.88 -4.35 15.63
N PRO A 82 21.62 -4.96 16.80
CA PRO A 82 20.26 -5.32 17.21
C PRO A 82 19.44 -4.10 17.67
N ALA A 83 20.03 -2.90 17.71
CA ALA A 83 19.39 -1.71 18.26
C ALA A 83 18.12 -1.34 17.46
N LEU A 84 18.20 -1.37 16.12
CA LEU A 84 17.06 -1.08 15.23
C LEU A 84 15.94 -2.14 15.30
N SER A 85 16.20 -3.34 15.82
CA SER A 85 15.14 -4.35 15.95
C SER A 85 14.02 -3.91 16.91
N ARG A 86 14.32 -2.95 17.80
CA ARG A 86 13.33 -2.33 18.69
C ARG A 86 12.32 -1.47 17.93
N LEU A 87 12.74 -0.83 16.84
CA LEU A 87 11.87 -0.03 15.97
C LEU A 87 11.01 -0.90 15.06
N VAL A 88 11.37 -2.18 14.90
CA VAL A 88 10.52 -3.18 14.24
C VAL A 88 9.46 -3.72 15.20
N GLY A 89 9.90 -4.13 16.39
CA GLY A 89 9.04 -4.77 17.39
C GLY A 89 8.56 -6.18 17.03
N PRO A 90 7.78 -6.82 17.91
CA PRO A 90 7.16 -8.12 17.64
C PRO A 90 6.30 -8.08 16.37
N ASP A 91 6.53 -9.03 15.47
CA ASP A 91 5.81 -9.15 14.19
C ASP A 91 5.75 -7.88 13.32
N GLY A 92 6.59 -6.88 13.57
CA GLY A 92 6.57 -5.60 12.85
C GLY A 92 5.56 -4.58 13.38
N GLU A 93 4.96 -4.78 14.56
CA GLU A 93 3.92 -3.90 15.09
C GLU A 93 4.41 -2.46 15.34
N VAL A 94 5.66 -2.30 15.81
CA VAL A 94 6.24 -0.98 16.07
C VAL A 94 6.56 -0.29 14.76
N LEU A 95 7.07 -1.02 13.76
CA LEU A 95 7.32 -0.47 12.43
C LEU A 95 6.04 0.09 11.80
N GLU A 96 4.92 -0.63 11.90
CA GLU A 96 3.64 -0.15 11.36
C GLU A 96 3.11 1.06 12.14
N ALA A 97 3.26 1.08 13.47
CA ALA A 97 2.90 2.24 14.28
C ALA A 97 3.75 3.48 13.91
N LEU A 98 5.07 3.31 13.77
CA LEU A 98 5.98 4.37 13.35
C LEU A 98 5.62 4.89 11.96
N GLN A 99 5.34 4.00 11.01
CA GLN A 99 4.90 4.41 9.68
C GLN A 99 3.66 5.32 9.73
N GLU A 100 2.66 4.97 10.52
CA GLU A 100 1.44 5.79 10.64
C GLU A 100 1.74 7.13 11.33
N LEU A 101 2.60 7.16 12.35
CA LEU A 101 3.02 8.41 12.98
C LEU A 101 3.77 9.32 12.00
N THR A 102 4.70 8.77 11.22
CA THR A 102 5.43 9.51 10.18
C THR A 102 4.48 10.05 9.11
N ARG A 103 3.50 9.25 8.65
CA ARG A 103 2.47 9.72 7.71
C ARG A 103 1.64 10.87 8.27
N LEU A 104 1.30 10.82 9.56
CA LEU A 104 0.59 11.91 10.24
C LEU A 104 1.46 13.17 10.37
N ALA A 105 2.74 13.03 10.65
CA ALA A 105 3.69 14.15 10.71
C ALA A 105 3.81 14.85 9.34
N VAL A 106 3.97 14.08 8.26
CA VAL A 106 4.00 14.60 6.89
C VAL A 106 2.67 15.27 6.54
N GLN A 107 1.54 14.64 6.87
CA GLN A 107 0.22 15.24 6.63
C GLN A 107 0.04 16.55 7.40
N ALA A 108 0.53 16.64 8.64
CA ALA A 108 0.41 17.84 9.46
C ALA A 108 1.18 19.02 8.87
N GLN A 109 2.33 18.78 8.22
CA GLN A 109 3.12 19.84 7.58
C GLN A 109 2.63 20.18 6.16
N THR A 110 2.30 19.18 5.35
CA THR A 110 1.94 19.38 3.92
C THR A 110 0.45 19.66 3.70
N GLY A 111 -0.41 19.25 4.66
CA GLY A 111 -1.87 19.27 4.54
C GLY A 111 -2.46 18.13 3.70
N ASP A 112 -1.62 17.38 2.97
CA ASP A 112 -2.03 16.30 2.07
C ASP A 112 -1.81 14.92 2.71
N ARG A 113 -2.70 13.97 2.43
CA ARG A 113 -2.47 12.58 2.85
C ARG A 113 -1.37 11.96 1.99
N THR A 114 -0.33 11.47 2.64
CA THR A 114 0.77 10.78 1.98
C THR A 114 0.53 9.26 1.87
N ARG A 115 1.13 8.64 0.86
CA ARG A 115 1.22 7.17 0.69
C ARG A 115 2.61 6.64 1.06
N LEU A 116 3.40 7.43 1.80
CA LEU A 116 4.76 7.14 2.21
C LEU A 116 4.89 5.75 2.82
N MET A 117 5.99 5.07 2.53
CA MET A 117 6.31 3.74 3.07
C MET A 117 7.56 3.84 3.93
N LEU A 118 7.54 3.19 5.10
CA LEU A 118 8.68 3.09 5.99
C LEU A 118 9.18 1.65 6.04
N ASP A 119 10.50 1.47 5.95
CA ASP A 119 11.18 0.22 6.26
C ASP A 119 12.26 0.45 7.32
N VAL A 120 12.56 -0.60 8.09
CA VAL A 120 13.62 -0.56 9.09
C VAL A 120 14.43 -1.84 8.93
N ALA A 121 15.75 -1.68 8.74
CA ALA A 121 16.71 -2.76 8.65
C ALA A 121 16.33 -3.89 7.67
N GLY A 122 15.68 -3.56 6.54
CA GLY A 122 15.27 -4.55 5.55
C GLY A 122 14.16 -5.49 6.03
N HIS A 123 13.42 -5.12 7.08
CA HIS A 123 12.42 -5.98 7.72
C HIS A 123 11.36 -6.43 6.72
N ARG A 124 10.83 -5.53 5.88
CA ARG A 124 9.78 -5.88 4.92
C ARG A 124 10.25 -6.92 3.89
N LEU A 125 11.48 -6.81 3.42
CA LEU A 125 12.06 -7.81 2.49
C LEU A 125 12.23 -9.16 3.19
N THR A 126 12.77 -9.15 4.41
CA THR A 126 12.99 -10.36 5.22
C THR A 126 11.67 -11.07 5.54
N LYS A 127 10.66 -10.33 6.01
CA LYS A 127 9.32 -10.83 6.33
C LYS A 127 8.63 -11.37 5.08
N ARG A 128 8.73 -10.68 3.94
CA ARG A 128 8.21 -11.18 2.65
C ARG A 128 8.82 -12.53 2.29
N GLY A 129 10.15 -12.66 2.39
CA GLY A 129 10.83 -13.93 2.13
C GLY A 129 10.38 -15.05 3.06
N ALA A 130 10.17 -14.75 4.35
CA ALA A 130 9.64 -15.72 5.32
C ALA A 130 8.21 -16.17 4.99
N LEU A 131 7.32 -15.25 4.62
CA LEU A 131 5.94 -15.56 4.24
C LEU A 131 5.86 -16.41 2.97
N VAL A 132 6.72 -16.15 1.98
CA VAL A 132 6.80 -16.98 0.76
C VAL A 132 7.25 -18.40 1.09
N ARG A 133 8.24 -18.57 1.98
CA ARG A 133 8.66 -19.90 2.44
C ARG A 133 7.53 -20.62 3.18
N LEU A 134 6.89 -19.93 4.12
CA LEU A 134 5.74 -20.46 4.86
C LEU A 134 4.63 -20.93 3.91
N ALA A 135 4.28 -20.10 2.91
CA ALA A 135 3.28 -20.44 1.91
C ALA A 135 3.66 -21.71 1.14
N GLY A 136 4.93 -21.85 0.73
CA GLY A 136 5.42 -23.05 0.05
C GLY A 136 5.31 -24.32 0.91
N GLU A 137 5.65 -24.22 2.20
CA GLU A 137 5.51 -25.34 3.14
C GLU A 137 4.05 -25.74 3.36
N VAL A 138 3.15 -24.76 3.55
CA VAL A 138 1.71 -24.99 3.70
C VAL A 138 1.15 -25.64 2.43
N VAL A 139 1.51 -25.14 1.24
CA VAL A 139 1.08 -25.73 -0.03
C VAL A 139 1.49 -27.19 -0.13
N ALA A 140 2.73 -27.53 0.26
CA ALA A 140 3.21 -28.91 0.24
C ALA A 140 2.41 -29.81 1.21
N ARG A 141 2.11 -29.31 2.42
CA ARG A 141 1.29 -30.03 3.40
C ARG A 141 -0.14 -30.24 2.91
N VAL A 142 -0.80 -29.20 2.41
CA VAL A 142 -2.17 -29.24 1.87
C VAL A 142 -2.27 -30.18 0.68
N ARG A 143 -1.29 -30.19 -0.23
CA ARG A 143 -1.24 -31.14 -1.35
C ARG A 143 -1.11 -32.60 -0.87
N THR A 144 -0.36 -32.82 0.20
CA THR A 144 -0.12 -34.16 0.74
C THR A 144 -1.32 -34.67 1.55
N SER A 145 -1.93 -33.79 2.36
CA SER A 145 -3.05 -34.14 3.23
C SER A 145 -4.40 -34.16 2.52
N GLY A 146 -4.54 -33.40 1.43
CA GLY A 146 -5.84 -33.16 0.78
C GLY A 146 -6.80 -32.33 1.64
N ALA A 147 -6.33 -31.72 2.72
CA ALA A 147 -7.14 -30.97 3.67
C ALA A 147 -6.71 -29.50 3.72
N ALA A 148 -7.68 -28.60 3.91
CA ALA A 148 -7.41 -27.18 4.04
C ALA A 148 -6.62 -26.85 5.31
N GLU A 149 -5.70 -25.89 5.23
CA GLU A 149 -4.87 -25.46 6.35
C GLU A 149 -5.10 -23.97 6.66
N ARG A 150 -5.32 -23.65 7.94
CA ARG A 150 -5.50 -22.26 8.42
C ARG A 150 -4.18 -21.76 8.98
N LEU A 151 -3.72 -20.62 8.49
CA LEU A 151 -2.54 -19.95 9.02
C LEU A 151 -2.89 -19.10 10.25
N ASP A 152 -1.87 -18.59 10.93
CA ASP A 152 -2.02 -17.59 11.96
C ASP A 152 -2.60 -16.28 11.39
N PRO A 153 -3.35 -15.50 12.21
CA PRO A 153 -3.77 -14.16 11.82
C PRO A 153 -2.57 -13.29 11.45
N MET A 154 -2.71 -12.48 10.40
CA MET A 154 -1.63 -11.62 9.91
C MET A 154 -2.21 -10.39 9.21
N PRO A 155 -1.50 -9.23 9.17
CA PRO A 155 -1.96 -8.01 8.51
C PRO A 155 -2.28 -8.18 7.03
N ALA A 156 -3.07 -7.26 6.47
CA ALA A 156 -3.53 -7.32 5.08
C ALA A 156 -2.40 -7.48 4.05
N PHE A 157 -1.26 -6.81 4.27
CA PHE A 157 -0.08 -6.92 3.41
C PHE A 157 0.48 -8.35 3.41
N GLU A 158 0.62 -8.96 4.59
CA GLU A 158 1.17 -10.31 4.73
C GLU A 158 0.24 -11.35 4.09
N ARG A 159 -1.08 -11.21 4.33
CA ARG A 159 -2.09 -12.06 3.70
C ARG A 159 -1.96 -12.02 2.18
N LYS A 160 -1.76 -10.83 1.60
CA LYS A 160 -1.56 -10.67 0.16
C LYS A 160 -0.33 -11.42 -0.34
N VAL A 161 0.81 -11.31 0.35
CA VAL A 161 2.04 -12.03 -0.01
C VAL A 161 1.81 -13.54 0.00
N VAL A 162 1.12 -14.07 1.02
CA VAL A 162 0.77 -15.49 1.10
C VAL A 162 -0.18 -15.90 -0.03
N HIS A 163 -1.24 -15.13 -0.29
CA HIS A 163 -2.18 -15.37 -1.40
C HIS A 163 -1.46 -15.43 -2.75
N ASP A 164 -0.60 -14.45 -3.04
CA ASP A 164 0.18 -14.40 -4.27
C ASP A 164 1.09 -15.64 -4.41
N ALA A 165 1.74 -16.06 -3.31
CA ALA A 165 2.61 -17.24 -3.29
C ALA A 165 1.83 -18.56 -3.45
N VAL A 166 0.66 -18.69 -2.82
CA VAL A 166 -0.22 -19.86 -2.93
C VAL A 166 -0.78 -19.98 -4.36
N ALA A 167 -1.24 -18.86 -4.93
CA ALA A 167 -1.74 -18.80 -6.30
C ALA A 167 -0.65 -19.13 -7.32
N ALA A 168 0.58 -18.65 -7.12
CA ALA A 168 1.73 -19.02 -7.96
C ALA A 168 2.04 -20.52 -7.90
N ALA A 169 1.71 -21.18 -6.78
CA ALA A 169 1.81 -22.63 -6.63
C ALA A 169 0.55 -23.38 -7.11
N GLY A 170 -0.43 -22.71 -7.73
CA GLY A 170 -1.61 -23.34 -8.34
C GLY A 170 -2.66 -23.86 -7.35
N LEU A 171 -2.63 -23.40 -6.10
CA LEU A 171 -3.70 -23.63 -5.13
C LEU A 171 -4.58 -22.38 -4.97
N LEU A 172 -5.75 -22.57 -4.36
CA LEU A 172 -6.64 -21.49 -3.98
C LEU A 172 -6.45 -21.16 -2.50
N SER A 173 -6.65 -19.89 -2.17
CA SER A 173 -6.66 -19.42 -0.79
C SER A 173 -7.76 -18.40 -0.57
N GLU A 174 -8.30 -18.38 0.65
CA GLU A 174 -9.35 -17.48 1.09
C GLU A 174 -8.92 -16.76 2.37
N SER A 175 -9.48 -15.57 2.63
CA SER A 175 -9.26 -14.88 3.90
C SER A 175 -10.48 -15.02 4.79
N GLU A 176 -10.31 -15.66 5.94
CA GLU A 176 -11.35 -15.93 6.93
C GLU A 176 -11.14 -15.04 8.19
N GLY A 177 -12.24 -14.59 8.80
CA GLY A 177 -12.24 -13.79 10.03
C GLY A 177 -12.22 -12.28 9.82
N GLU A 178 -12.33 -11.54 10.93
CA GLU A 178 -12.29 -10.08 10.99
C GLU A 178 -10.99 -9.60 11.65
N GLU A 179 -10.54 -8.39 11.30
CA GLU A 179 -9.33 -7.79 11.88
C GLU A 179 -9.52 -7.63 13.41
N PRO A 180 -8.54 -7.98 14.27
CA PRO A 180 -7.16 -8.42 13.99
C PRO A 180 -6.97 -9.94 13.80
N HIS A 181 -8.04 -10.73 13.88
CA HIS A 181 -8.00 -12.20 13.85
C HIS A 181 -8.11 -12.79 12.43
N ARG A 182 -8.01 -11.93 11.41
CA ARG A 182 -8.19 -12.30 10.01
C ARG A 182 -6.95 -13.02 9.50
N ARG A 183 -7.16 -14.19 8.88
CA ARG A 183 -6.11 -15.14 8.49
C ARG A 183 -6.29 -15.64 7.06
N VAL A 184 -5.28 -16.31 6.51
CA VAL A 184 -5.36 -17.00 5.22
C VAL A 184 -5.66 -18.48 5.45
N VAL A 185 -6.55 -19.02 4.63
CA VAL A 185 -6.87 -20.45 4.56
C VAL A 185 -6.46 -20.95 3.20
N VAL A 186 -5.59 -21.95 3.16
CA VAL A 186 -5.13 -22.58 1.90
C VAL A 186 -5.99 -23.82 1.66
N LEU A 187 -6.60 -23.88 0.49
CA LEU A 187 -7.51 -24.95 0.09
C LEU A 187 -6.76 -26.00 -0.74
N PRO A 188 -7.12 -27.29 -0.61
CA PRO A 188 -6.61 -28.31 -1.51
C PRO A 188 -7.09 -28.06 -2.94
N ALA A 189 -6.32 -28.53 -3.92
CA ALA A 189 -6.81 -28.59 -5.30
C ALA A 189 -8.10 -29.41 -5.30
N ALA A 190 -9.11 -28.99 -6.07
CA ALA A 190 -10.34 -29.77 -6.21
C ALA A 190 -9.95 -31.19 -6.62
N LEU A 191 -10.29 -32.18 -5.78
CA LEU A 191 -10.27 -33.58 -6.17
C LEU A 191 -11.28 -33.72 -7.30
N ASP A 192 -10.82 -34.02 -8.51
CA ASP A 192 -11.72 -34.43 -9.59
C ASP A 192 -12.55 -35.62 -9.08
N PRO A 193 -13.90 -35.53 -9.07
CA PRO A 193 -14.75 -36.64 -8.67
C PRO A 193 -14.82 -37.64 -9.84
N GLN A 194 -13.73 -38.32 -10.14
CA GLN A 194 -13.66 -39.45 -11.06
C GLN A 194 -12.66 -40.45 -10.50
N GLU A 195 -13.17 -41.49 -9.84
CA GLU A 195 -12.64 -42.87 -9.72
C GLU A 195 -13.20 -43.53 -8.44
N SER A 196 -14.50 -43.83 -8.47
CA SER A 196 -15.07 -44.93 -7.70
C SER A 196 -16.05 -45.67 -8.60
N SER A 197 -15.50 -46.32 -9.62
CA SER A 197 -16.18 -47.31 -10.42
C SER A 197 -15.22 -48.48 -10.62
N ASP A 198 -15.25 -49.40 -9.65
CA ASP A 198 -15.30 -50.86 -9.89
C ASP A 198 -15.79 -51.56 -8.62
#